data_AF-A0A430G3M2-F1
#
_entry.id   AF-A0A430G3M2-F1
#
_cell.length_a   1.000
_cell.length_b   1.000
_cell.length_c   1.000
_cell.angle_alpha   90.00
_cell.angle_beta   90.00
_cell.angle_gamma   90.00
#
_symmetry.space_group_name_H-M   'P 1'
#
loop_
_entity.id
_entity.type
_entity.pdbx_description
1 polymer ?
#
loop_
_entity_poly.entity_id
_entity_poly.type
_entity_poly.pdbx_seq_one_letter_code
_entity_poly.pdbx_strand_id
1 'polypeptide(L)'
;MIAWAAGEGAAIALRALVYLDLLLLAGLLLCARRTAPGEASAPVIAGLAGAGAILAIAQLAVTALAMTGGDTAVLDGPMLRFIAFETSAGLSAIARFLCLAVLAALACRTAHSRVPHTALALAALAALAWTGHAGASEGAAGTLHRTADILHLTAASAWLGTLVLLFAALARSRTATGDLIAALRRFAVTGTVIVGTLIVTGAINLWAIAGTDTLPALAASDYGRVLGLKLLLFGAMLGFAGFNRWRLTPRLETASRSAMGGLRASVTFETLLAMGVILAVALLGTLPPYG
;
A
#
# COMPACT_ATOMS: atom_id res chain seq x y z
N MET A 1 -4.08 -31.09 4.49
CA MET A 1 -4.99 -29.96 4.79
C MET A 1 -4.39 -28.94 5.74
N ILE A 2 -3.99 -29.30 6.98
CA ILE A 2 -3.44 -28.32 7.96
C ILE A 2 -2.13 -27.67 7.50
N ALA A 3 -1.20 -28.42 6.89
CA ALA A 3 0.05 -27.87 6.34
C ALA A 3 -0.16 -26.98 5.09
N TRP A 4 -1.24 -27.21 4.33
CA TRP A 4 -1.58 -26.44 3.14
C TRP A 4 -2.29 -25.12 3.52
N ALA A 5 -3.22 -25.16 4.48
CA ALA A 5 -3.85 -23.98 5.09
C ALA A 5 -2.83 -23.08 5.83
N ALA A 6 -1.81 -23.67 6.47
CA ALA A 6 -0.69 -22.91 7.04
C ALA A 6 0.16 -22.21 5.94
N GLY A 7 0.28 -22.83 4.76
CA GLY A 7 0.96 -22.26 3.59
C GLY A 7 0.19 -21.08 2.98
N GLU A 8 -1.14 -21.17 2.88
CA GLU A 8 -1.99 -20.08 2.41
C GLU A 8 -1.94 -18.86 3.34
N GLY A 9 -2.05 -19.09 4.66
CA GLY A 9 -1.92 -18.02 5.66
C GLY A 9 -0.56 -17.32 5.61
N ALA A 10 0.53 -18.07 5.42
CA ALA A 10 1.87 -17.51 5.25
C ALA A 10 2.01 -16.68 3.96
N ALA A 11 1.43 -17.15 2.84
CA ALA A 11 1.45 -16.42 1.57
C ALA A 11 0.66 -15.10 1.65
N ILE A 12 -0.50 -15.12 2.32
CA ILE A 12 -1.31 -13.92 2.58
C ILE A 12 -0.54 -12.95 3.48
N ALA A 13 0.06 -13.43 4.57
CA ALA A 13 0.83 -12.61 5.48
C ALA A 13 2.05 -11.97 4.78
N LEU A 14 2.78 -12.74 3.97
CA LEU A 14 3.89 -12.23 3.18
C LEU A 14 3.45 -11.14 2.21
N ARG A 15 2.33 -11.35 1.51
CA ARG A 15 1.76 -10.36 0.59
C ARG A 15 1.33 -9.08 1.33
N ALA A 16 0.71 -9.22 2.49
CA ALA A 16 0.35 -8.09 3.34
C ALA A 16 1.58 -7.30 3.80
N LEU A 17 2.68 -7.99 4.16
CA LEU A 17 3.95 -7.36 4.52
C LEU A 17 4.58 -6.63 3.34
N VAL A 18 4.57 -7.22 2.13
CA VAL A 18 5.06 -6.56 0.91
C VAL A 18 4.29 -5.27 0.63
N TYR A 19 2.95 -5.30 0.70
CA TYR A 19 2.14 -4.10 0.51
C TYR A 19 2.38 -3.06 1.60
N LEU A 20 2.42 -3.48 2.87
CA LEU A 20 2.65 -2.59 3.99
C LEU A 20 4.00 -1.87 3.88
N ASP A 21 5.07 -2.62 3.62
CA ASP A 21 6.43 -2.08 3.49
C ASP A 21 6.52 -1.06 2.35
N LEU A 22 6.05 -1.43 1.14
CA LEU A 22 6.12 -0.56 -0.03
C LEU A 22 5.26 0.70 0.12
N LEU A 23 4.03 0.56 0.63
CA LEU A 23 3.13 1.69 0.87
C LEU A 23 3.70 2.62 1.95
N LEU A 24 4.30 2.06 3.00
CA LEU A 24 4.90 2.84 4.06
C LEU A 24 6.15 3.58 3.57
N LEU A 25 7.08 2.88 2.92
CA LEU A 25 8.32 3.46 2.39
C LEU A 25 8.03 4.59 1.39
N ALA A 26 7.19 4.33 0.38
CA ALA A 26 6.81 5.33 -0.61
C ALA A 26 6.06 6.50 0.04
N GLY A 27 5.11 6.20 0.94
CA GLY A 27 4.32 7.19 1.65
C GLY A 27 5.15 8.13 2.51
N LEU A 28 6.08 7.59 3.31
CA LEU A 28 6.97 8.39 4.17
C LEU A 28 7.83 9.36 3.34
N LEU A 29 8.36 8.91 2.20
CA LEU A 29 9.18 9.74 1.31
C LEU A 29 8.37 10.78 0.53
N LEU A 30 7.17 10.42 0.08
CA LEU A 30 6.28 11.30 -0.68
C LEU A 30 5.70 12.42 0.21
N CYS A 31 5.32 12.10 1.44
CA CYS A 31 4.56 12.98 2.32
C CYS A 31 5.41 13.80 3.31
N ALA A 32 6.66 13.38 3.57
CA ALA A 32 7.56 14.07 4.51
C ALA A 32 7.65 15.57 4.23
N ARG A 33 7.37 16.39 5.26
CA ARG A 33 7.35 17.86 5.23
C ARG A 33 6.37 18.52 4.25
N ARG A 34 5.75 17.77 3.32
CA ARG A 34 4.77 18.29 2.36
C ARG A 34 3.36 18.31 2.94
N THR A 35 2.94 17.18 3.52
CA THR A 35 1.57 16.97 4.01
C THR A 35 1.49 16.81 5.53
N ALA A 36 2.52 16.27 6.17
CA ALA A 36 2.57 16.02 7.61
C ALA A 36 3.88 16.55 8.23
N PRO A 37 3.89 16.88 9.53
CA PRO A 37 5.09 17.37 10.19
C PRO A 37 6.03 16.20 10.48
N GLY A 38 7.31 16.40 10.17
CA GLY A 38 8.36 15.40 10.38
C GLY A 38 8.70 14.59 9.14
N GLU A 39 9.62 13.66 9.37
CA GLU A 39 10.18 12.78 8.36
C GLU A 39 10.73 11.52 9.01
N ALA A 40 10.77 10.44 8.24
CA ALA A 40 11.50 9.24 8.64
C ALA A 40 13.00 9.49 8.59
N SER A 41 13.73 8.94 9.55
CA SER A 41 15.19 9.01 9.57
C SER A 41 15.78 8.13 8.48
N ALA A 42 17.00 8.44 8.03
CA ALA A 42 17.70 7.64 7.02
C ALA A 42 17.83 6.15 7.40
N PRO A 43 18.10 5.76 8.67
CA PRO A 43 18.08 4.36 9.08
C PRO A 43 16.72 3.67 8.93
N VAL A 44 15.61 4.38 9.18
CA VAL A 44 14.26 3.82 8.98
C VAL A 44 14.00 3.59 7.48
N ILE A 45 14.36 4.55 6.63
CA ILE A 45 14.23 4.43 5.18
C ILE A 45 15.11 3.28 4.64
N ALA A 46 16.37 3.19 5.09
CA ALA A 46 17.28 2.11 4.70
C ALA A 46 16.78 0.75 5.20
N GLY A 47 16.25 0.68 6.42
CA GLY A 47 15.70 -0.53 7.02
C GLY A 47 14.46 -1.03 6.26
N LEU A 48 13.50 -0.15 5.97
CA LEU A 48 12.33 -0.48 5.15
C LEU A 48 12.75 -0.93 3.74
N ALA A 49 13.64 -0.20 3.07
CA ALA A 49 14.10 -0.59 1.74
C ALA A 49 14.86 -1.94 1.74
N GLY A 50 15.68 -2.19 2.76
CA GLY A 50 16.35 -3.48 2.93
C GLY A 50 15.36 -4.62 3.20
N ALA A 51 14.38 -4.40 4.07
CA ALA A 51 13.31 -5.37 4.35
C ALA A 51 12.48 -5.64 3.08
N GLY A 52 12.07 -4.60 2.37
CA GLY A 52 11.35 -4.71 1.10
C GLY A 52 12.10 -5.49 0.03
N ALA A 53 13.43 -5.33 -0.05
CA ALA A 53 14.26 -6.12 -0.98
C ALA A 53 14.23 -7.62 -0.62
N ILE A 54 14.30 -7.96 0.67
CA ILE A 54 14.18 -9.36 1.14
C ILE A 54 12.77 -9.90 0.87
N LEU A 55 11.74 -9.10 1.17
CA LEU A 55 10.34 -9.45 0.93
C LEU A 55 10.06 -9.68 -0.56
N ALA A 56 10.70 -8.91 -1.47
CA ALA A 56 10.56 -9.10 -2.91
C ALA A 56 11.07 -10.49 -3.36
N ILE A 57 12.23 -10.92 -2.83
CA ILE A 57 12.78 -12.26 -3.11
C ILE A 57 11.88 -13.34 -2.51
N ALA A 58 11.46 -13.19 -1.25
CA ALA A 58 10.58 -14.15 -0.59
C ALA A 58 9.25 -14.30 -1.34
N GLN A 59 8.65 -13.20 -1.80
CA GLN A 59 7.42 -13.22 -2.58
C GLN A 59 7.60 -13.93 -3.92
N LEU A 60 8.74 -13.72 -4.60
CA LEU A 60 9.06 -14.43 -5.84
C LEU A 60 9.20 -15.93 -5.59
N ALA A 61 9.89 -16.34 -4.52
CA ALA A 61 10.05 -17.74 -4.17
C ALA A 61 8.69 -18.42 -3.88
N VAL A 62 7.82 -17.77 -3.11
CA VAL A 62 6.45 -18.27 -2.86
C VAL A 62 5.64 -18.35 -4.15
N THR A 63 5.77 -17.36 -5.03
CA THR A 63 5.09 -17.36 -6.34
C THR A 63 5.59 -18.49 -7.22
N ALA A 64 6.91 -18.70 -7.28
CA ALA A 64 7.53 -19.78 -8.03
C ALA A 64 7.06 -21.16 -7.55
N LEU A 65 7.02 -21.36 -6.23
CA LEU A 65 6.53 -22.60 -5.63
C LEU A 65 5.03 -22.82 -5.91
N ALA A 66 4.23 -21.77 -5.92
CA ALA A 66 2.82 -21.85 -6.29
C ALA A 66 2.64 -22.24 -7.77
N MET A 67 3.49 -21.73 -8.67
CA MET A 67 3.46 -22.07 -10.10
C MET A 67 3.81 -23.55 -10.37
N THR A 68 4.60 -24.19 -9.49
CA THR A 68 4.93 -25.63 -9.59
C THR A 68 3.97 -26.52 -8.79
N GLY A 69 2.87 -25.98 -8.27
CA GLY A 69 1.93 -26.75 -7.43
C GLY A 69 2.51 -27.17 -6.08
N GLY A 70 3.57 -26.54 -5.61
CA GLY A 70 4.26 -26.87 -4.36
C GLY A 70 5.41 -27.86 -4.51
N ASP A 71 5.70 -28.33 -5.73
CA ASP A 71 6.80 -29.27 -5.95
C ASP A 71 8.13 -28.53 -6.12
N THR A 72 9.02 -28.70 -5.13
CA THR A 72 10.37 -28.13 -5.15
C THR A 72 11.32 -28.87 -6.08
N ALA A 73 11.04 -30.12 -6.46
CA ALA A 73 11.87 -30.88 -7.38
C ALA A 73 11.83 -30.30 -8.81
N VAL A 74 10.73 -29.60 -9.15
CA VAL A 74 10.53 -28.92 -10.43
C VAL A 74 11.23 -27.55 -10.46
N LEU A 75 11.65 -27.00 -9.31
CA LEU A 75 12.38 -25.73 -9.22
C LEU A 75 13.87 -25.90 -9.56
N ASP A 76 14.15 -26.40 -10.75
CA ASP A 76 15.51 -26.50 -11.28
C ASP A 76 16.01 -25.16 -11.87
N GLY A 77 17.29 -25.13 -12.28
CA GLY A 77 17.90 -23.92 -12.85
C GLY A 77 17.14 -23.35 -14.06
N PRO A 78 16.78 -24.16 -15.06
CA PRO A 78 15.93 -23.73 -16.18
C PRO A 78 14.59 -23.14 -15.76
N MET A 79 13.86 -23.78 -14.85
CA MET A 79 12.56 -23.29 -14.36
C MET A 79 12.72 -21.97 -13.61
N LEU A 80 13.72 -21.85 -12.72
CA LEU A 80 14.00 -20.60 -12.02
C LEU A 80 14.37 -19.46 -12.98
N ARG A 81 15.14 -19.76 -14.03
CA ARG A 81 15.47 -18.78 -15.08
C ARG A 81 14.22 -18.35 -15.84
N PHE A 82 13.36 -19.29 -16.22
CA PHE A 82 12.10 -19.00 -16.88
C PHE A 82 11.22 -18.10 -16.00
N ILE A 83 11.01 -18.48 -14.73
CA ILE A 83 10.20 -17.69 -13.79
C ILE A 83 10.79 -16.29 -13.61
N ALA A 84 12.11 -16.16 -13.44
CA ALA A 84 12.75 -14.88 -13.18
C ALA A 84 12.70 -13.91 -14.38
N PHE A 85 12.91 -14.40 -15.61
CA PHE A 85 13.15 -13.54 -16.77
C PHE A 85 12.05 -13.55 -17.83
N GLU A 86 11.24 -14.60 -17.90
CA GLU A 86 10.17 -14.73 -18.90
C GLU A 86 8.78 -14.42 -18.34
N THR A 87 8.64 -14.31 -17.01
CA THR A 87 7.35 -13.98 -16.38
C THR A 87 7.30 -12.53 -15.92
N SER A 88 6.11 -11.94 -16.00
CA SER A 88 5.85 -10.59 -15.46
C SER A 88 6.10 -10.52 -13.94
N ALA A 89 5.81 -11.60 -13.21
CA ALA A 89 6.07 -11.70 -11.78
C ALA A 89 7.56 -11.66 -11.45
N GLY A 90 8.39 -12.39 -12.21
CA GLY A 90 9.85 -12.38 -12.09
C GLY A 90 10.46 -11.03 -12.39
N LEU A 91 10.12 -10.44 -13.54
CA LEU A 91 10.61 -9.13 -13.94
C LEU A 91 10.19 -8.03 -12.94
N SER A 92 8.96 -8.09 -12.43
CA SER A 92 8.48 -7.19 -11.36
C SER A 92 9.27 -7.36 -10.07
N ALA A 93 9.57 -8.59 -9.66
CA ALA A 93 10.35 -8.85 -8.45
C ALA A 93 11.80 -8.36 -8.58
N ILE A 94 12.44 -8.57 -9.74
CA ILE A 94 13.79 -8.07 -10.03
C ILE A 94 13.79 -6.53 -9.99
N ALA A 95 12.85 -5.88 -10.68
CA ALA A 95 12.76 -4.42 -10.70
C ALA A 95 12.60 -3.84 -9.28
N ARG A 96 11.72 -4.46 -8.46
CA ARG A 96 11.53 -4.09 -7.05
C ARG A 96 12.80 -4.27 -6.24
N PHE A 97 13.42 -5.45 -6.32
CA PHE A 97 14.65 -5.74 -5.59
C PHE A 97 15.75 -4.72 -5.92
N LEU A 98 15.99 -4.44 -7.19
CA LEU A 98 17.02 -3.50 -7.62
C LEU A 98 16.73 -2.07 -7.13
N CYS A 99 15.50 -1.59 -7.29
CA CYS A 99 15.11 -0.26 -6.81
C CYS A 99 15.32 -0.12 -5.29
N LEU A 100 14.90 -1.13 -4.53
CA LEU A 100 14.98 -1.13 -3.07
C LEU A 100 16.41 -1.32 -2.55
N ALA A 101 17.22 -2.17 -3.19
CA ALA A 101 18.63 -2.35 -2.84
C ALA A 101 19.44 -1.07 -3.09
N VAL A 102 19.22 -0.41 -4.24
CA VAL A 102 19.85 0.89 -4.53
C VAL A 102 19.38 1.94 -3.53
N LEU A 103 18.08 1.99 -3.22
CA LEU A 103 17.54 2.94 -2.24
C LEU A 103 18.17 2.73 -0.86
N ALA A 104 18.26 1.48 -0.38
CA ALA A 104 18.88 1.14 0.90
C ALA A 104 20.35 1.60 0.95
N ALA A 105 21.12 1.31 -0.10
CA ALA A 105 22.51 1.73 -0.21
C ALA A 105 22.67 3.26 -0.22
N LEU A 106 21.81 3.96 -0.97
CA LEU A 106 21.80 5.43 -1.00
C LEU A 106 21.37 6.03 0.33
N ALA A 107 20.36 5.48 1.00
CA ALA A 107 19.89 5.98 2.30
C ALA A 107 21.00 5.87 3.38
N CYS A 108 21.86 4.86 3.30
CA CYS A 108 23.04 4.74 4.17
C CYS A 108 24.15 5.76 3.86
N ARG A 109 24.24 6.28 2.63
CA ARG A 109 25.36 7.15 2.18
C ARG A 109 25.00 8.63 2.06
N THR A 110 23.80 8.94 1.59
CA THR A 110 23.37 10.29 1.20
C THR A 110 22.02 10.62 1.85
N ALA A 111 22.03 10.83 3.17
CA ALA A 111 20.82 11.08 3.97
C ALA A 111 19.98 12.31 3.52
N HIS A 112 20.53 13.18 2.67
CA HIS A 112 19.90 14.46 2.29
C HIS A 112 19.20 14.49 0.92
N SER A 113 19.43 13.52 0.01
CA SER A 113 18.90 13.57 -1.36
C SER A 113 17.55 12.86 -1.52
N ARG A 114 16.44 13.55 -1.28
CA ARG A 114 15.09 12.92 -1.22
C ARG A 114 14.48 12.55 -2.56
N VAL A 115 14.82 13.29 -3.62
CA VAL A 115 14.26 13.06 -4.96
C VAL A 115 14.58 11.65 -5.47
N PRO A 116 15.85 11.19 -5.47
CA PRO A 116 16.15 9.83 -5.92
C PRO A 116 15.55 8.75 -5.00
N HIS A 117 15.51 8.94 -3.68
CA HIS A 117 14.84 7.98 -2.79
C HIS A 117 13.35 7.86 -3.11
N THR A 118 12.66 9.00 -3.28
CA THR A 118 11.22 9.01 -3.61
C THR A 118 10.98 8.34 -4.96
N ALA A 119 11.80 8.65 -5.97
CA ALA A 119 11.68 8.05 -7.29
C ALA A 119 11.88 6.53 -7.26
N LEU A 120 12.89 6.04 -6.53
CA LEU A 120 13.14 4.60 -6.38
C LEU A 120 12.02 3.89 -5.61
N ALA A 121 11.50 4.50 -4.54
CA ALA A 121 10.38 3.94 -3.77
C ALA A 121 9.10 3.86 -4.62
N LEU A 122 8.79 4.91 -5.39
CA LEU A 122 7.65 4.91 -6.30
C LEU A 122 7.83 3.94 -7.46
N ALA A 123 9.04 3.78 -7.99
CA ALA A 123 9.33 2.77 -9.02
C ALA A 123 9.14 1.35 -8.49
N ALA A 124 9.63 1.06 -7.27
CA ALA A 124 9.40 -0.23 -6.61
C ALA A 124 7.89 -0.47 -6.35
N LEU A 125 7.16 0.55 -5.91
CA LEU A 125 5.72 0.45 -5.70
C LEU A 125 4.98 0.21 -7.03
N ALA A 126 5.32 0.96 -8.09
CA ALA A 126 4.69 0.85 -9.40
C ALA A 126 4.91 -0.51 -10.07
N ALA A 127 6.05 -1.15 -9.82
CA ALA A 127 6.34 -2.49 -10.33
C ALA A 127 5.32 -3.56 -9.86
N LEU A 128 4.56 -3.32 -8.77
CA LEU A 128 3.45 -4.20 -8.38
C LEU A 128 2.34 -4.30 -9.42
N ALA A 129 2.13 -3.27 -10.25
CA ALA A 129 1.06 -3.26 -11.25
C ALA A 129 1.27 -4.30 -12.36
N TRP A 130 2.49 -4.82 -12.52
CA TRP A 130 2.79 -5.94 -13.41
C TRP A 130 2.54 -7.31 -12.78
N THR A 131 1.96 -7.34 -11.58
CA THR A 131 1.54 -8.58 -10.90
C THR A 131 0.02 -8.62 -10.76
N GLY A 132 -0.55 -9.81 -10.55
CA GLY A 132 -2.00 -9.98 -10.39
C GLY A 132 -2.82 -9.60 -11.63
N HIS A 133 -4.08 -9.19 -11.42
CA HIS A 133 -5.03 -8.91 -12.51
C HIS A 133 -4.58 -7.79 -13.46
N ALA A 134 -3.93 -6.75 -12.94
CA ALA A 134 -3.39 -5.66 -13.75
C ALA A 134 -2.23 -6.13 -14.66
N GLY A 135 -1.41 -7.04 -14.16
CA GLY A 135 -0.34 -7.68 -14.93
C GLY A 135 -0.86 -8.64 -16.01
N ALA A 136 -1.99 -9.30 -15.76
CA ALA A 136 -2.62 -10.24 -16.69
C ALA A 136 -3.43 -9.56 -17.81
N SER A 137 -3.71 -8.26 -17.70
CA SER A 137 -4.50 -7.52 -18.69
C SER A 137 -3.64 -7.09 -19.89
N GLU A 138 -4.12 -7.33 -21.10
CA GLU A 138 -3.39 -7.02 -22.34
C GLU A 138 -3.92 -5.75 -23.06
N GLY A 139 -3.15 -5.27 -24.05
CA GLY A 139 -3.54 -4.16 -24.92
C GLY A 139 -3.79 -2.83 -24.20
N ALA A 140 -4.63 -1.98 -24.80
CA ALA A 140 -4.96 -0.66 -24.27
C ALA A 140 -5.69 -0.72 -22.91
N ALA A 141 -6.58 -1.70 -22.75
CA ALA A 141 -7.29 -1.95 -21.49
C ALA A 141 -6.31 -2.33 -20.36
N GLY A 142 -5.31 -3.16 -20.66
CA GLY A 142 -4.26 -3.51 -19.70
C GLY A 142 -3.38 -2.32 -19.31
N THR A 143 -3.05 -1.43 -20.25
CA THR A 143 -2.33 -0.19 -19.93
C THR A 143 -3.15 0.71 -19.01
N LEU A 144 -4.45 0.89 -19.28
CA LEU A 144 -5.34 1.66 -18.42
C LEU A 144 -5.43 1.04 -17.01
N HIS A 145 -5.58 -0.27 -16.91
CA HIS A 145 -5.64 -0.99 -15.63
C HIS A 145 -4.34 -0.80 -14.83
N ARG A 146 -3.16 -0.99 -15.45
CA ARG A 146 -1.87 -0.77 -14.78
C ARG A 146 -1.68 0.68 -14.34
N THR A 147 -2.02 1.64 -15.18
CA THR A 147 -1.92 3.07 -14.81
C THR A 147 -2.84 3.40 -13.64
N ALA A 148 -4.09 2.93 -13.67
CA ALA A 148 -5.01 3.10 -12.56
C ALA A 148 -4.47 2.47 -11.28
N ASP A 149 -3.92 1.27 -11.35
CA ASP A 149 -3.36 0.56 -10.19
C ASP A 149 -2.13 1.28 -9.60
N ILE A 150 -1.20 1.76 -10.45
CA ILE A 150 -0.05 2.56 -10.00
C ILE A 150 -0.52 3.84 -9.29
N LEU A 151 -1.50 4.55 -9.86
CA LEU A 151 -2.05 5.76 -9.27
C LEU A 151 -2.79 5.46 -7.96
N HIS A 152 -3.52 4.33 -7.90
CA HIS A 152 -4.21 3.86 -6.70
C HIS A 152 -3.22 3.58 -5.57
N LEU A 153 -2.17 2.80 -5.84
CA LEU A 153 -1.12 2.48 -4.88
C LEU A 153 -0.36 3.73 -4.44
N THR A 154 -0.08 4.65 -5.36
CA THR A 154 0.58 5.92 -5.04
C THR A 154 -0.30 6.76 -4.10
N ALA A 155 -1.60 6.87 -4.36
CA ALA A 155 -2.53 7.57 -3.49
C ALA A 155 -2.68 6.89 -2.11
N ALA A 156 -2.75 5.54 -2.09
CA ALA A 156 -2.84 4.76 -0.87
C ALA A 156 -1.57 4.93 0.01
N SER A 157 -0.39 4.92 -0.62
CA SER A 157 0.89 5.17 0.09
C SER A 157 0.93 6.58 0.67
N ALA A 158 0.49 7.59 -0.08
CA ALA A 158 0.42 8.97 0.40
C ALA A 158 -0.49 9.11 1.63
N TRP A 159 -1.65 8.42 1.61
CA TRP A 159 -2.56 8.36 2.76
C TRP A 159 -1.88 7.75 3.97
N LEU A 160 -1.37 6.51 3.82
CA LEU A 160 -0.77 5.77 4.92
C LEU A 160 0.45 6.49 5.50
N GLY A 161 1.34 6.99 4.65
CA GLY A 161 2.51 7.76 5.07
C GLY A 161 2.14 9.02 5.85
N THR A 162 1.07 9.72 5.44
CA THR A 162 0.57 10.87 6.20
C THR A 162 0.02 10.45 7.57
N LEU A 163 -0.77 9.38 7.64
CA LEU A 163 -1.29 8.86 8.93
C LEU A 163 -0.16 8.51 9.89
N VAL A 164 0.88 7.81 9.42
CA VAL A 164 2.02 7.42 10.26
C VAL A 164 2.81 8.63 10.74
N LEU A 165 3.07 9.61 9.87
CA LEU A 165 3.76 10.85 10.26
C LEU A 165 2.93 11.67 11.26
N LEU A 166 1.61 11.77 11.05
CA LEU A 166 0.70 12.43 11.99
C LEU A 166 0.65 11.68 13.33
N PHE A 167 0.55 10.35 13.31
CA PHE A 167 0.59 9.54 14.52
C PHE A 167 1.89 9.77 15.30
N ALA A 168 3.04 9.75 14.63
CA ALA A 168 4.34 10.00 15.24
C ALA A 168 4.48 11.44 15.79
N ALA A 169 3.86 12.44 15.14
CA ALA A 169 3.82 13.80 15.64
C ALA A 169 2.93 13.93 16.89
N LEU A 170 1.75 13.30 16.86
CA LEU A 170 0.80 13.28 17.97
C LEU A 170 1.30 12.49 19.19
N ALA A 171 2.14 11.47 18.97
CA ALA A 171 2.79 10.73 20.05
C ALA A 171 3.85 11.57 20.79
N ARG A 172 4.56 12.44 20.07
CA ARG A 172 5.63 13.29 20.62
C ARG A 172 5.12 14.56 21.32
N SER A 173 4.00 15.13 20.90
CA SER A 173 3.45 16.36 21.47
C SER A 173 2.13 16.13 22.19
N ARG A 174 1.99 16.64 23.43
CA ARG A 174 0.73 16.64 24.20
C ARG A 174 -0.14 17.87 23.95
N THR A 175 0.37 18.86 23.23
CA THR A 175 -0.33 20.10 22.91
C THR A 175 -0.40 20.30 21.39
N ALA A 176 -1.47 20.94 20.92
CA ALA A 176 -1.57 21.36 19.54
C ALA A 176 -0.55 22.46 19.27
N THR A 177 0.46 22.18 18.45
CA THR A 177 1.41 23.20 17.97
C THR A 177 0.87 23.85 16.69
N GLY A 178 1.29 25.08 16.40
CA GLY A 178 0.95 25.75 15.14
C GLY A 178 1.33 24.92 13.91
N ASP A 179 2.47 24.23 13.95
CA ASP A 179 2.94 23.35 12.89
C ASP A 179 2.00 22.14 12.66
N LEU A 180 1.46 21.56 13.73
CA LEU A 180 0.50 20.46 13.62
C LEU A 180 -0.81 20.93 12.98
N ILE A 181 -1.33 22.09 13.40
CA ILE A 181 -2.54 22.68 12.82
C ILE A 181 -2.32 23.00 11.34
N ALA A 182 -1.18 23.62 11.01
CA ALA A 182 -0.82 23.92 9.62
C ALA A 182 -0.72 22.65 8.76
N ALA A 183 -0.15 21.57 9.30
CA ALA A 183 -0.07 20.29 8.60
C ALA A 183 -1.45 19.65 8.39
N LEU A 184 -2.34 19.68 9.40
CA LEU A 184 -3.72 19.21 9.25
C LEU A 184 -4.48 19.98 8.16
N ARG A 185 -4.26 21.30 8.04
CA ARG A 185 -4.83 22.11 6.94
C ARG A 185 -4.29 21.71 5.57
N ARG A 186 -2.98 21.49 5.44
CA ARG A 186 -2.36 21.01 4.18
C ARG A 186 -2.90 19.63 3.81
N PHE A 187 -2.99 18.73 4.78
CA PHE A 187 -3.56 17.40 4.59
C PHE A 187 -5.03 17.46 4.20
N ALA A 188 -5.82 18.43 4.67
CA ALA A 188 -7.21 18.56 4.23
C ALA A 188 -7.32 18.78 2.70
N VAL A 189 -6.43 19.56 2.10
CA VAL A 189 -6.41 19.77 0.63
C VAL A 189 -5.88 18.53 -0.09
N THR A 190 -4.70 18.05 0.30
CA THR A 190 -4.07 16.90 -0.36
C THR A 190 -4.89 15.62 -0.17
N GLY A 191 -5.55 15.46 0.98
CA GLY A 191 -6.44 14.35 1.30
C GLY A 191 -7.63 14.29 0.36
N THR A 192 -8.21 15.42 -0.05
CA THR A 192 -9.29 15.42 -1.06
C THR A 192 -8.80 14.90 -2.41
N VAL A 193 -7.60 15.29 -2.84
CA VAL A 193 -7.00 14.78 -4.09
C VAL A 193 -6.73 13.28 -3.97
N ILE A 194 -6.14 12.83 -2.85
CA ILE A 194 -5.89 11.41 -2.58
C ILE A 194 -7.19 10.60 -2.62
N VAL A 195 -8.24 11.04 -1.92
CA VAL A 195 -9.56 10.38 -1.90
C VAL A 195 -10.13 10.30 -3.31
N GLY A 196 -10.12 11.41 -4.06
CA GLY A 196 -10.60 11.45 -5.43
C GLY A 196 -9.86 10.45 -6.33
N THR A 197 -8.52 10.43 -6.26
CA THR A 197 -7.71 9.46 -6.99
C THR A 197 -8.06 8.03 -6.60
N LEU A 198 -8.20 7.71 -5.32
CA LEU A 198 -8.54 6.36 -4.85
C LEU A 198 -9.91 5.90 -5.35
N ILE A 199 -10.91 6.78 -5.34
CA ILE A 199 -12.26 6.47 -5.82
C ILE A 199 -12.25 6.21 -7.32
N VAL A 200 -11.67 7.12 -8.10
CA VAL A 200 -11.64 7.02 -9.58
C VAL A 200 -10.85 5.79 -10.01
N THR A 201 -9.63 5.62 -9.50
CA THR A 201 -8.78 4.47 -9.84
C THR A 201 -9.35 3.15 -9.30
N GLY A 202 -9.98 3.16 -8.12
CA GLY A 202 -10.65 2.00 -7.56
C GLY A 202 -11.84 1.55 -8.41
N ALA A 203 -12.61 2.49 -8.96
CA ALA A 203 -13.68 2.19 -9.90
C ALA A 203 -13.15 1.62 -11.23
N ILE A 204 -12.05 2.17 -11.76
CA ILE A 204 -11.39 1.65 -12.97
C ILE A 204 -10.86 0.22 -12.72
N ASN A 205 -10.20 -0.02 -11.59
CA ASN A 205 -9.71 -1.35 -11.22
C ASN A 205 -10.86 -2.35 -11.06
N LEU A 206 -11.94 -1.95 -10.39
CA LEU A 206 -13.12 -2.81 -10.25
C LEU A 206 -13.71 -3.15 -11.62
N TRP A 207 -13.88 -2.15 -12.49
CA TRP A 207 -14.40 -2.37 -13.84
C TRP A 207 -13.47 -3.26 -14.67
N ALA A 208 -12.15 -3.08 -14.57
CA ALA A 208 -11.19 -3.90 -15.30
C ALA A 208 -11.15 -5.37 -14.83
N ILE A 209 -11.48 -5.63 -13.55
CA ILE A 209 -11.51 -6.99 -12.98
C ILE A 209 -12.88 -7.65 -13.23
N ALA A 210 -13.97 -6.94 -13.00
CA ALA A 210 -15.34 -7.45 -13.06
C ALA A 210 -15.93 -7.43 -14.48
N GLY A 211 -15.60 -6.43 -15.30
CA GLY A 211 -16.43 -6.08 -16.44
C GLY A 211 -17.84 -5.63 -16.02
N THR A 212 -18.72 -5.36 -16.99
CA THR A 212 -20.07 -4.84 -16.73
C THR A 212 -21.10 -5.93 -16.45
N ASP A 213 -20.89 -7.13 -16.99
CA ASP A 213 -21.97 -8.13 -17.12
C ASP A 213 -21.99 -9.17 -15.99
N THR A 214 -20.99 -9.16 -15.11
CA THR A 214 -20.78 -10.18 -14.08
C THR A 214 -20.90 -9.66 -12.65
N LEU A 215 -21.30 -8.40 -12.45
CA LEU A 215 -21.40 -7.77 -11.11
C LEU A 215 -22.25 -8.58 -10.11
N PRO A 216 -23.39 -9.18 -10.48
CA PRO A 216 -24.15 -10.04 -9.55
C PRO A 216 -23.38 -11.30 -9.16
N ALA A 217 -22.65 -11.92 -10.10
CA ALA A 217 -21.85 -13.11 -9.85
C ALA A 217 -20.63 -12.79 -8.97
N LEU A 218 -19.98 -11.65 -9.21
CA LEU A 218 -18.90 -11.14 -8.36
C LEU A 218 -19.40 -10.89 -6.94
N ALA A 219 -20.56 -10.25 -6.77
CA ALA A 219 -21.10 -9.94 -5.46
C ALA A 219 -21.43 -11.20 -4.63
N ALA A 220 -21.74 -12.32 -5.31
CA ALA A 220 -21.99 -13.60 -4.66
C ALA A 220 -20.71 -14.38 -4.31
N SER A 221 -19.56 -14.05 -4.91
CA SER A 221 -18.30 -14.76 -4.71
C SER A 221 -17.57 -14.34 -3.42
N ASP A 222 -16.64 -15.17 -2.97
CA ASP A 222 -15.79 -14.83 -1.82
C ASP A 222 -14.91 -13.60 -2.12
N TYR A 223 -14.50 -13.41 -3.38
CA TYR A 223 -13.85 -12.19 -3.83
C TYR A 223 -14.74 -10.96 -3.60
N GLY A 224 -16.02 -11.02 -4.01
CA GLY A 224 -16.96 -9.91 -3.80
C GLY A 224 -17.21 -9.60 -2.33
N ARG A 225 -17.27 -10.61 -1.46
CA ARG A 225 -17.41 -10.42 0.00
C ARG A 225 -16.21 -9.69 0.60
N VAL A 226 -14.98 -10.11 0.28
CA VAL A 226 -13.76 -9.46 0.77
C VAL A 226 -13.62 -8.05 0.18
N LEU A 227 -14.01 -7.85 -1.09
CA LEU A 227 -14.06 -6.53 -1.71
C LEU A 227 -15.08 -5.63 -1.00
N GLY A 228 -16.27 -6.13 -0.67
CA GLY A 228 -17.29 -5.43 0.10
C GLY A 228 -16.76 -5.00 1.47
N LEU A 229 -16.05 -5.89 2.17
CA LEU A 229 -15.37 -5.56 3.42
C LEU A 229 -14.32 -4.45 3.22
N LYS A 230 -13.49 -4.54 2.17
CA LYS A 230 -12.51 -3.50 1.83
C LYS A 230 -13.18 -2.13 1.63
N LEU A 231 -14.30 -2.10 0.91
CA LEU A 231 -15.07 -0.87 0.67
C LEU A 231 -15.72 -0.33 1.95
N LEU A 232 -16.24 -1.20 2.81
CA LEU A 232 -16.77 -0.82 4.12
C LEU A 232 -15.69 -0.18 5.00
N LEU A 233 -14.52 -0.81 5.09
CA LEU A 233 -13.37 -0.30 5.83
C LEU A 233 -12.92 1.06 5.28
N PHE A 234 -12.83 1.18 3.96
CA PHE A 234 -12.51 2.46 3.30
C PHE A 234 -13.56 3.54 3.60
N GLY A 235 -14.86 3.21 3.53
CA GLY A 235 -15.94 4.12 3.87
C GLY A 235 -15.87 4.58 5.33
N ALA A 236 -15.55 3.69 6.26
CA ALA A 236 -15.31 4.03 7.66
C ALA A 236 -14.10 4.98 7.80
N MET A 237 -13.01 4.75 7.08
CA MET A 237 -11.86 5.67 7.03
C MET A 237 -12.26 7.06 6.54
N LEU A 238 -13.08 7.15 5.48
CA LEU A 238 -13.60 8.44 5.01
C LEU A 238 -14.44 9.16 6.08
N GLY A 239 -15.25 8.40 6.82
CA GLY A 239 -16.04 8.92 7.94
C GLY A 239 -15.16 9.53 9.04
N PHE A 240 -14.12 8.81 9.47
CA PHE A 240 -13.15 9.32 10.45
C PHE A 240 -12.35 10.51 9.92
N ALA A 241 -11.88 10.46 8.67
CA ALA A 241 -11.16 11.56 8.04
C ALA A 241 -12.04 12.84 7.93
N GLY A 242 -13.32 12.68 7.59
CA GLY A 242 -14.30 13.76 7.58
C GLY A 242 -14.56 14.33 8.97
N PHE A 243 -14.72 13.47 9.98
CA PHE A 243 -14.85 13.89 11.38
C PHE A 243 -13.62 14.66 11.87
N ASN A 244 -12.42 14.17 11.52
CA ASN A 244 -11.16 14.85 11.80
C ASN A 244 -11.08 16.23 11.16
N ARG A 245 -11.50 16.35 9.89
CA ARG A 245 -11.47 17.60 9.14
C ARG A 245 -12.47 18.63 9.65
N TRP A 246 -13.72 18.23 9.86
CA TRP A 246 -14.82 19.17 10.09
C TRP A 246 -15.14 19.40 11.57
N ARG A 247 -14.71 18.51 12.48
CA ARG A 247 -15.01 18.62 13.91
C ARG A 247 -13.76 18.75 14.76
N LEU A 248 -12.79 17.84 14.63
CA LEU A 248 -11.64 17.81 15.53
C LEU A 248 -10.60 18.88 15.21
N THR A 249 -10.28 19.10 13.93
CA THR A 249 -9.30 20.12 13.53
C THR A 249 -9.74 21.55 13.92
N PRO A 250 -10.97 22.02 13.64
CA PRO A 250 -11.41 23.34 14.11
C PRO A 250 -11.49 23.47 15.64
N ARG A 251 -11.78 22.37 16.35
CA ARG A 251 -11.76 22.37 17.82
C ARG A 251 -10.35 22.52 18.40
N LEU A 252 -9.32 22.01 17.72
CA LEU A 252 -7.93 22.20 18.13
C LEU A 252 -7.49 23.67 18.06
N GLU A 253 -8.10 24.47 17.19
CA GLU A 253 -7.85 25.91 17.09
C GLU A 253 -8.45 26.70 18.26
N THR A 254 -9.42 26.12 18.99
CA THR A 254 -10.19 26.81 20.04
C THR A 254 -10.02 26.20 21.45
N ALA A 255 -9.64 24.93 21.57
CA ALA A 255 -9.47 24.22 22.84
C ALA A 255 -8.36 23.14 22.76
N SER A 256 -7.45 23.08 23.74
CA SER A 256 -6.15 22.40 23.52
C SER A 256 -6.05 20.92 23.96
N ARG A 257 -6.64 20.47 25.08
CA ARG A 257 -6.36 19.12 25.62
C ARG A 257 -7.34 18.02 25.20
N SER A 258 -8.65 18.23 25.33
CA SER A 258 -9.66 17.21 24.97
C SER A 258 -9.68 16.92 23.46
N ALA A 259 -9.51 17.96 22.63
CA ALA A 259 -9.46 17.83 21.18
C ALA A 259 -8.24 17.02 20.69
N MET A 260 -7.09 17.10 21.38
CA MET A 260 -5.90 16.30 21.07
C MET A 260 -6.11 14.80 21.34
N GLY A 261 -6.82 14.45 22.41
CA GLY A 261 -7.18 13.06 22.72
C GLY A 261 -8.08 12.46 21.65
N GLY A 262 -9.10 13.21 21.21
CA GLY A 262 -9.99 12.81 20.13
C GLY A 262 -9.26 12.62 18.79
N LEU A 263 -8.37 13.55 18.42
CA LEU A 263 -7.57 13.43 17.20
C LEU A 263 -6.66 12.19 17.22
N ARG A 264 -6.00 11.92 18.34
CA ARG A 264 -5.17 10.71 18.51
C ARG A 264 -5.97 9.44 18.31
N ALA A 265 -7.10 9.32 19.00
CA ALA A 265 -7.97 8.16 18.86
C ALA A 265 -8.43 7.97 17.41
N SER A 266 -8.85 9.04 16.75
CA SER A 266 -9.28 8.98 15.34
C SER A 266 -8.14 8.54 14.42
N VAL A 267 -6.94 9.12 14.54
CA VAL A 267 -5.78 8.73 13.72
C VAL A 267 -5.37 7.27 13.99
N THR A 268 -5.47 6.79 15.23
CA THR A 268 -5.24 5.39 15.57
C THR A 268 -6.27 4.49 14.89
N PHE A 269 -7.57 4.80 14.97
CA PHE A 269 -8.61 4.02 14.30
C PHE A 269 -8.45 4.04 12.78
N GLU A 270 -8.14 5.18 12.17
CA GLU A 270 -7.85 5.27 10.74
C GLU A 270 -6.65 4.40 10.34
N THR A 271 -5.60 4.36 11.17
CA THR A 271 -4.42 3.51 10.93
C THR A 271 -4.79 2.02 11.02
N LEU A 272 -5.58 1.61 12.01
CA LEU A 272 -6.06 0.24 12.15
C LEU A 272 -6.95 -0.19 10.98
N LEU A 273 -7.85 0.70 10.53
CA LEU A 273 -8.67 0.45 9.34
C LEU A 273 -7.81 0.33 8.08
N ALA A 274 -6.78 1.16 7.93
CA ALA A 274 -5.84 1.05 6.82
C ALA A 274 -5.10 -0.30 6.83
N MET A 275 -4.70 -0.80 8.00
CA MET A 275 -4.12 -2.16 8.11
C MET A 275 -5.14 -3.23 7.70
N GLY A 276 -6.41 -3.09 8.09
CA GLY A 276 -7.49 -3.96 7.64
C GLY A 276 -7.68 -3.95 6.13
N VAL A 277 -7.60 -2.79 5.49
CA VAL A 277 -7.65 -2.65 4.02
C VAL A 277 -6.48 -3.36 3.35
N ILE A 278 -5.25 -3.23 3.88
CA ILE A 278 -4.07 -3.92 3.35
C ILE A 278 -4.23 -5.44 3.45
N LEU A 279 -4.74 -5.94 4.59
CA LEU A 279 -5.00 -7.36 4.76
C LEU A 279 -6.09 -7.85 3.79
N ALA A 280 -7.17 -7.10 3.61
CA ALA A 280 -8.21 -7.42 2.65
C ALA A 280 -7.66 -7.47 1.21
N VAL A 281 -6.78 -6.55 0.82
CA VAL A 281 -6.10 -6.57 -0.49
C VAL A 281 -5.19 -7.78 -0.62
N ALA A 282 -4.46 -8.15 0.43
CA ALA A 282 -3.64 -9.35 0.43
C ALA A 282 -4.47 -10.63 0.22
N LEU A 283 -5.65 -10.74 0.89
CA LEU A 283 -6.60 -11.83 0.67
C LEU A 283 -7.20 -11.82 -0.75
N LEU A 284 -7.64 -10.67 -1.26
CA LEU A 284 -8.19 -10.57 -2.61
C LEU A 284 -7.22 -11.09 -3.67
N GLY A 285 -5.93 -10.87 -3.44
CA GLY A 285 -4.89 -11.33 -4.34
C GLY A 285 -4.69 -12.85 -4.40
N THR A 286 -5.32 -13.63 -3.52
CA THR A 286 -5.30 -15.11 -3.54
C THR A 286 -6.62 -15.71 -4.01
N LEU A 287 -7.68 -14.90 -4.20
CA LEU A 287 -9.01 -15.36 -4.57
C LEU A 287 -9.26 -15.15 -6.06
N PRO A 288 -9.88 -16.12 -6.77
CA PRO A 288 -10.38 -15.88 -8.12
C PRO A 288 -11.59 -14.91 -8.07
N PRO A 289 -11.74 -13.99 -9.04
CA PRO A 289 -12.88 -13.05 -9.07
C PRO A 289 -14.24 -13.76 -9.21
N TYR A 290 -14.27 -14.83 -9.99
CA TYR A 290 -15.43 -15.69 -10.23
C TYR A 290 -15.01 -17.09 -9.80
N GLY A 291 -15.73 -17.66 -8.83
CA GLY A 291 -15.50 -18.95 -8.16
C GLY A 291 -14.58 -19.95 -8.85
#